data_AF-A0A5F8H6Q3-F1
#
_entry.id   AF-A0A5F8H6Q3-F1
#
_cell.length_a   1.000
_cell.length_b   1.000
_cell.length_c   1.000
_cell.angle_alpha   90.00
_cell.angle_beta   90.00
_cell.angle_gamma   90.00
#
_symmetry.space_group_name_H-M   'P 1'
#
loop_
_entity.id
_entity.type
_entity.pdbx_description
1 polymer ?
#
loop_
_entity_poly.entity_id
_entity_poly.type
_entity_poly.pdbx_seq_one_letter_code
_entity_poly.pdbx_strand_id
1 'polypeptide(L)'
;MQFKTQLREAEDNWEKNLKTKISHLETENSVLKAKINQLENEAKEMKDEAKQMKDEVKKMKDDLQRKSDQKEKDNQKTKDAIQSLRTRIQQLESSDLTRQQDTIKQNQKNEKNEENMKHLIHKTEDLENRSRRDYNLRIIGLPEDHDKRKILDIILQEIIKENCPKILEQEGKVEIDRIHRSPPVLNPQLTTPRNVIAKFNNYKTKEKILQAAKKKSFRYQGTTVRITQDLAESTLKKRKACNTIFQKARELGLQPRINYPAKLTLFLQGKVWSFNKIEEFQEFVKKRPDLNRKFDVQAQNSRESSKGNVMNSYESAQLLVPDVAGRYHHIFLWL
;
A
#
# COMPACT_ATOMS: atom_id res chain seq x y z
N MET A 1 6.97 150.88 50.60
CA MET A 1 5.98 150.49 49.57
C MET A 1 6.45 149.38 48.61
N GLN A 2 7.64 148.79 48.73
CA GLN A 2 8.08 147.68 47.85
C GLN A 2 8.01 146.27 48.49
N PHE A 3 8.20 146.13 49.80
CA PHE A 3 8.21 144.81 50.48
C PHE A 3 6.83 144.13 50.58
N LYS A 4 5.73 144.88 50.75
CA LYS A 4 4.37 144.30 50.87
C LYS A 4 3.83 143.72 49.55
N THR A 5 4.25 144.26 48.40
CA THR A 5 3.82 143.79 47.07
C THR A 5 4.60 142.55 46.66
N GLN A 6 5.91 142.50 46.93
CA GLN A 6 6.75 141.30 46.72
C GLN A 6 6.34 140.13 47.63
N LEU A 7 5.91 140.39 48.87
CA LEU A 7 5.39 139.35 49.76
C LEU A 7 4.10 138.71 49.21
N ARG A 8 3.18 139.53 48.69
CA ARG A 8 1.89 139.08 48.16
C ARG A 8 2.05 138.32 46.83
N GLU A 9 2.96 138.75 45.95
CA GLU A 9 3.31 138.02 44.73
C GLU A 9 4.04 136.70 45.02
N ALA A 10 4.89 136.65 46.06
CA ALA A 10 5.54 135.42 46.50
C ALA A 10 4.53 134.43 47.12
N GLU A 11 3.57 134.93 47.90
CA GLU A 11 2.45 134.15 48.45
C GLU A 11 1.54 133.60 47.34
N ASP A 12 1.10 134.43 46.38
CA ASP A 12 0.26 134.01 45.25
C ASP A 12 0.98 132.99 44.34
N ASN A 13 2.30 133.14 44.16
CA ASN A 13 3.10 132.20 43.37
C ASN A 13 3.33 130.87 44.13
N TRP A 14 3.52 130.93 45.45
CA TRP A 14 3.53 129.73 46.30
C TRP A 14 2.20 129.01 46.26
N GLU A 15 1.08 129.73 46.39
CA GLU A 15 -0.26 129.15 46.38
C GLU A 15 -0.60 128.53 45.03
N LYS A 16 -0.27 129.19 43.90
CA LYS A 16 -0.39 128.60 42.55
C LYS A 16 0.47 127.35 42.37
N ASN A 17 1.73 127.37 42.81
CA ASN A 17 2.62 126.21 42.70
C ASN A 17 2.10 125.03 43.53
N LEU A 18 1.66 125.31 44.76
CA LEU A 18 1.09 124.32 45.67
C LEU A 18 -0.20 123.72 45.10
N LYS A 19 -1.09 124.54 44.53
CA LYS A 19 -2.33 124.11 43.88
C LYS A 19 -2.08 123.28 42.61
N THR A 20 -1.05 123.62 41.84
CA THR A 20 -0.63 122.85 40.66
C THR A 20 -0.05 121.50 41.05
N LYS A 21 0.76 121.43 42.12
CA LYS A 21 1.26 120.18 42.70
C LYS A 21 0.15 119.31 43.26
N ILE A 22 -0.82 119.89 43.98
CA ILE A 22 -2.00 119.18 44.48
C ILE A 22 -2.79 118.60 43.30
N SER A 23 -3.07 119.39 42.26
CA SER A 23 -3.78 118.91 41.07
C SER A 23 -3.03 117.80 40.35
N HIS A 24 -1.69 117.90 40.22
CA HIS A 24 -0.88 116.84 39.64
C HIS A 24 -0.93 115.55 40.47
N LEU A 25 -0.80 115.65 41.79
CA LEU A 25 -0.93 114.52 42.70
C LEU A 25 -2.33 113.90 42.68
N GLU A 26 -3.39 114.70 42.51
CA GLU A 26 -4.76 114.20 42.34
C GLU A 26 -4.91 113.41 41.03
N THR A 27 -4.31 113.89 39.93
CA THR A 27 -4.32 113.16 38.66
C THR A 27 -3.53 111.85 38.73
N GLU A 28 -2.34 111.85 39.35
CA GLU A 28 -1.55 110.64 39.56
C GLU A 28 -2.29 109.63 40.45
N ASN A 29 -2.93 110.10 41.53
CA ASN A 29 -3.75 109.25 42.39
C ASN A 29 -4.95 108.66 41.65
N SER A 30 -5.59 109.42 40.76
CA SER A 30 -6.68 108.92 39.91
C SER A 30 -6.19 107.82 38.95
N VAL A 31 -5.02 108.01 38.33
CA VAL A 31 -4.41 107.01 37.43
C VAL A 31 -3.98 105.76 38.20
N LEU A 32 -3.40 105.92 39.39
CA LEU A 32 -3.02 104.81 40.26
C LEU A 32 -4.25 104.01 40.71
N LYS A 33 -5.34 104.66 41.11
CA LYS A 33 -6.61 103.99 41.43
C LYS A 33 -7.16 103.20 40.24
N ALA A 34 -7.12 103.77 39.04
CA ALA A 34 -7.56 103.06 37.83
C ALA A 34 -6.71 101.81 37.55
N LYS A 35 -5.37 101.90 37.68
CA LYS A 35 -4.46 100.75 37.55
C LYS A 35 -4.68 99.69 38.63
N ILE A 36 -4.91 100.10 39.88
CA ILE A 36 -5.23 99.16 40.97
C ILE A 36 -6.51 98.39 40.65
N ASN A 37 -7.58 99.09 40.25
CA ASN A 37 -8.84 98.45 39.87
C ASN A 37 -8.66 97.49 38.66
N GLN A 38 -7.83 97.86 37.69
CA GLN A 38 -7.52 96.99 36.55
C GLN A 38 -6.80 95.71 37.01
N LEU A 39 -5.75 95.83 37.83
CA LEU A 39 -5.00 94.69 38.36
C LEU A 39 -5.87 93.80 39.27
N GLU A 40 -6.78 94.39 40.04
CA GLU A 40 -7.75 93.63 40.85
C GLU A 40 -8.70 92.81 39.98
N ASN A 41 -9.15 93.35 38.84
CA ASN A 41 -9.98 92.62 37.89
C ASN A 41 -9.20 91.49 37.20
N GLU A 42 -7.99 91.76 36.70
CA GLU A 42 -7.10 90.76 36.10
C GLU A 42 -6.76 89.63 37.10
N ALA A 43 -6.50 89.97 38.36
CA ALA A 43 -6.26 88.99 39.42
C ALA A 43 -7.51 88.13 39.71
N LYS A 44 -8.70 88.70 39.59
CA LYS A 44 -9.96 87.97 39.75
C LYS A 44 -10.20 87.02 38.58
N GLU A 45 -9.98 87.46 37.35
CA GLU A 45 -10.07 86.61 36.14
C GLU A 45 -9.07 85.46 36.19
N MET A 46 -7.80 85.72 36.50
CA MET A 46 -6.78 84.68 36.66
C MET A 46 -7.14 83.65 37.74
N LYS A 47 -7.78 84.09 38.82
CA LYS A 47 -8.23 83.20 39.90
C LYS A 47 -9.38 82.30 39.43
N ASP A 48 -10.30 82.82 38.63
CA ASP A 48 -11.41 82.06 38.08
C ASP A 48 -10.92 81.06 37.00
N GLU A 49 -9.99 81.45 36.13
CA GLU A 49 -9.32 80.54 35.18
C GLU A 49 -8.52 79.44 35.89
N ALA A 50 -7.76 79.77 36.93
CA ALA A 50 -7.05 78.79 37.73
C ALA A 50 -8.00 77.79 38.41
N LYS A 51 -9.17 78.25 38.85
CA LYS A 51 -10.22 77.39 39.40
C LYS A 51 -10.79 76.46 38.33
N GLN A 52 -11.08 76.98 37.14
CA GLN A 52 -11.55 76.17 36.01
C GLN A 52 -10.52 75.10 35.61
N MET A 53 -9.26 75.49 35.43
CA MET A 53 -8.17 74.55 35.11
C MET A 53 -8.02 73.47 36.18
N LYS A 54 -8.14 73.83 37.47
CA LYS A 54 -8.08 72.85 38.57
C LYS A 54 -9.22 71.83 38.47
N ASP A 55 -10.43 72.27 38.13
CA ASP A 55 -11.58 71.38 37.98
C ASP A 55 -11.43 70.47 36.75
N GLU A 56 -10.88 70.98 35.63
CA GLU A 56 -10.57 70.20 34.44
C GLU A 56 -9.49 69.14 34.70
N VAL A 57 -8.39 69.52 35.38
CA VAL A 57 -7.33 68.59 35.79
C VAL A 57 -7.88 67.51 36.71
N LYS A 58 -8.79 67.86 37.62
CA LYS A 58 -9.46 66.88 38.49
C LYS A 58 -10.29 65.88 37.68
N LYS A 59 -11.10 66.35 36.72
CA LYS A 59 -11.89 65.48 35.83
C LYS A 59 -10.98 64.55 35.01
N MET A 60 -9.90 65.09 34.41
CA MET A 60 -8.94 64.29 33.66
C MET A 60 -8.28 63.21 34.51
N LYS A 61 -7.92 63.54 35.77
CA LYS A 61 -7.36 62.57 36.72
C LYS A 61 -8.35 61.44 37.02
N ASP A 62 -9.61 61.79 37.29
CA ASP A 62 -10.65 60.80 37.58
C ASP A 62 -10.92 59.89 36.37
N ASP A 63 -10.94 60.45 35.15
CA ASP A 63 -11.09 59.68 33.91
C ASP A 63 -9.90 58.76 33.61
N LEU A 64 -8.67 59.22 33.88
CA LEU A 64 -7.47 58.39 33.77
C LEU A 64 -7.49 57.25 34.77
N GLN A 65 -7.92 57.50 36.02
CA GLN A 65 -8.05 56.45 37.04
C GLN A 65 -9.06 55.40 36.60
N ARG A 66 -10.26 55.81 36.14
CA ARG A 66 -11.29 54.90 35.63
C ARG A 66 -10.78 54.05 34.46
N LYS A 67 -10.04 54.65 33.52
CA LYS A 67 -9.44 53.92 32.39
C LYS A 67 -8.36 52.94 32.86
N SER A 68 -7.58 53.29 33.89
CA SER A 68 -6.59 52.40 34.48
C SER A 68 -7.24 51.18 35.12
N ASP A 69 -8.26 51.40 35.96
CA ASP A 69 -9.01 50.33 36.65
C ASP A 69 -9.70 49.40 35.64
N GLN A 70 -10.26 49.97 34.56
CA GLN A 70 -10.87 49.19 33.48
C GLN A 70 -9.83 48.34 32.73
N LYS A 71 -8.65 48.90 32.42
CA LYS A 71 -7.55 48.14 31.81
C LYS A 71 -7.06 47.01 32.71
N GLU A 72 -6.98 47.23 34.01
CA GLU A 72 -6.59 46.20 34.97
C GLU A 72 -7.61 45.06 35.00
N LYS A 73 -8.91 45.40 35.00
CA LYS A 73 -10.00 44.42 34.93
C LYS A 73 -9.95 43.60 33.64
N ASP A 74 -9.72 44.22 32.49
CA ASP A 74 -9.62 43.51 31.22
C ASP A 74 -8.33 42.68 31.11
N ASN A 75 -7.22 43.14 31.70
CA ASN A 75 -6.01 42.35 31.86
C ASN A 75 -6.23 41.12 32.76
N GLN A 76 -7.04 41.24 33.80
CA GLN A 76 -7.37 40.08 34.64
C GLN A 76 -8.22 39.06 33.88
N LYS A 77 -9.25 39.51 33.16
CA LYS A 77 -10.06 38.62 32.29
C LYS A 77 -9.22 37.90 31.25
N THR A 78 -8.25 38.59 30.62
CA THR A 78 -7.36 37.95 29.65
C THR A 78 -6.42 36.93 30.29
N LYS A 79 -5.90 37.19 31.49
CA LYS A 79 -5.12 36.21 32.27
C LYS A 79 -5.95 34.96 32.58
N ASP A 80 -7.18 35.12 33.05
CA ASP A 80 -8.07 34.02 33.38
C ASP A 80 -8.41 33.18 32.14
N ALA A 81 -8.67 33.84 31.00
CA ALA A 81 -8.90 33.17 29.72
C ALA A 81 -7.66 32.39 29.25
N ILE A 82 -6.46 32.97 29.37
CA ILE A 82 -5.19 32.29 29.03
C ILE A 82 -4.99 31.05 29.92
N GLN A 83 -5.27 31.15 31.22
CA GLN A 83 -5.16 30.03 32.13
C GLN A 83 -6.15 28.90 31.77
N SER A 84 -7.40 29.24 31.47
CA SER A 84 -8.40 28.28 31.00
C SER A 84 -7.96 27.57 29.71
N LEU A 85 -7.44 28.33 28.74
CA LEU A 85 -6.91 27.77 27.49
C LEU A 85 -5.72 26.83 27.74
N ARG A 86 -4.80 27.20 28.64
CA ARG A 86 -3.66 26.33 29.02
C ARG A 86 -4.13 24.99 29.59
N THR A 87 -5.10 25.00 30.50
CA THR A 87 -5.65 23.75 31.06
C THR A 87 -6.30 22.90 29.98
N ARG A 88 -7.07 23.52 29.07
CA ARG A 88 -7.70 22.80 27.95
C ARG A 88 -6.67 22.21 26.99
N ILE A 89 -5.59 22.93 26.68
CA ILE A 89 -4.50 22.43 25.83
C ILE A 89 -3.84 21.21 26.47
N GLN A 90 -3.52 21.27 27.77
CA GLN A 90 -2.93 20.12 28.49
C GLN A 90 -3.85 18.89 28.50
N GLN A 91 -5.17 19.10 28.65
CA GLN A 91 -6.16 18.02 28.56
C GLN A 91 -6.24 17.42 27.15
N LEU A 92 -6.17 18.24 26.10
CA LEU A 92 -6.17 17.77 24.72
C LEU A 92 -4.88 17.01 24.40
N GLU A 93 -3.72 17.51 24.80
CA GLU A 93 -2.42 16.86 24.58
C GLU A 93 -2.36 15.48 25.26
N SER A 94 -2.84 15.37 26.50
CA SER A 94 -2.91 14.07 27.18
C SER A 94 -3.90 13.09 26.53
N SER A 95 -5.07 13.58 26.11
CA SER A 95 -6.04 12.82 25.30
C SER A 95 -5.43 12.32 23.98
N ASP A 96 -4.71 13.17 23.27
CA ASP A 96 -4.15 12.82 21.97
C ASP A 96 -2.97 11.86 22.12
N LEU A 97 -2.14 12.00 23.17
CA LEU A 97 -1.09 11.05 23.49
C LEU A 97 -1.65 9.65 23.76
N THR A 98 -2.73 9.54 24.55
CA THR A 98 -3.37 8.25 24.83
C THR A 98 -3.98 7.64 23.58
N ARG A 99 -4.68 8.42 22.74
CA ARG A 99 -5.20 7.99 21.44
C ARG A 99 -4.10 7.50 20.50
N GLN A 100 -2.98 8.22 20.42
CA GLN A 100 -1.83 7.80 19.61
C GLN A 100 -1.25 6.49 20.14
N GLN A 101 -1.09 6.35 21.45
CA GLN A 101 -0.59 5.13 22.06
C GLN A 101 -1.51 3.92 21.79
N ASP A 102 -2.82 4.10 21.88
CA ASP A 102 -3.79 3.04 21.58
C ASP A 102 -3.81 2.68 20.10
N THR A 103 -3.65 3.66 19.22
CA THR A 103 -3.51 3.44 17.77
C THR A 103 -2.25 2.62 17.46
N ILE A 104 -1.12 2.95 18.09
CA ILE A 104 0.14 2.20 17.94
C ILE A 104 -0.03 0.75 18.41
N LYS A 105 -0.60 0.54 19.61
CA LYS A 105 -0.87 -0.82 20.14
C LYS A 105 -1.79 -1.61 19.22
N GLN A 106 -2.82 -0.98 18.67
CA GLN A 106 -3.75 -1.62 17.74
C GLN A 106 -3.07 -2.00 16.43
N ASN A 107 -2.22 -1.14 15.88
CA ASN A 107 -1.46 -1.43 14.67
C ASN A 107 -0.50 -2.59 14.87
N GLN A 108 0.24 -2.63 15.98
CA GLN A 108 1.11 -3.77 16.33
C GLN A 108 0.33 -5.08 16.45
N LYS A 109 -0.87 -5.03 17.04
CA LYS A 109 -1.76 -6.20 17.12
C LYS A 109 -2.24 -6.64 15.74
N ASN A 110 -2.57 -5.68 14.86
CA ASN A 110 -3.00 -5.96 13.49
C ASN A 110 -1.86 -6.62 12.68
N GLU A 111 -0.64 -6.09 12.76
CA GLU A 111 0.55 -6.68 12.12
C GLU A 111 0.77 -8.14 12.55
N LYS A 112 0.73 -8.40 13.87
CA LYS A 112 0.83 -9.76 14.41
C LYS A 112 -0.29 -10.67 13.90
N ASN A 113 -1.52 -10.16 13.82
CA ASN A 113 -2.66 -10.92 13.30
C ASN A 113 -2.49 -11.23 11.81
N GLU A 114 -1.97 -10.31 11.01
CA GLU A 114 -1.68 -10.54 9.59
C GLU A 114 -0.60 -11.61 9.40
N GLU A 115 0.47 -11.57 10.19
CA GLU A 115 1.51 -12.60 10.16
C GLU A 115 0.95 -13.98 10.54
N ASN A 116 0.16 -14.05 11.61
CA ASN A 116 -0.53 -15.27 12.03
C ASN A 116 -1.47 -15.78 10.93
N MET A 117 -2.22 -14.89 10.27
CA MET A 117 -3.11 -15.26 9.18
C MET A 117 -2.33 -15.83 7.99
N LYS A 118 -1.23 -15.18 7.58
CA LYS A 118 -0.34 -15.67 6.51
C LYS A 118 0.21 -17.05 6.86
N HIS A 119 0.66 -17.24 8.10
CA HIS A 119 1.15 -18.53 8.59
C HIS A 119 0.06 -19.61 8.56
N LEU A 120 -1.15 -19.31 9.05
CA LEU A 120 -2.27 -20.26 9.08
C LEU A 120 -2.72 -20.64 7.67
N ILE A 121 -2.80 -19.69 6.74
CA ILE A 121 -3.10 -19.95 5.33
C ILE A 121 -2.05 -20.91 4.76
N HIS A 122 -0.76 -20.60 4.93
CA HIS A 122 0.31 -21.44 4.42
C HIS A 122 0.30 -22.85 5.03
N LYS A 123 0.05 -22.95 6.34
CA LYS A 123 -0.03 -24.22 7.06
C LYS A 123 -1.22 -25.05 6.59
N THR A 124 -2.37 -24.43 6.38
CA THR A 124 -3.58 -25.10 5.89
C THR A 124 -3.38 -25.60 4.47
N GLU A 125 -2.78 -24.78 3.59
CA GLU A 125 -2.41 -25.19 2.24
C GLU A 125 -1.44 -26.38 2.26
N ASP A 126 -0.40 -26.35 3.11
CA ASP A 126 0.56 -27.46 3.22
C ASP A 126 -0.10 -28.75 3.70
N LEU A 127 -0.95 -28.69 4.73
CA LEU A 127 -1.68 -29.85 5.26
C LEU A 127 -2.63 -30.45 4.21
N GLU A 128 -3.41 -29.61 3.53
CA GLU A 128 -4.31 -30.07 2.47
C GLU A 128 -3.54 -30.74 1.34
N ASN A 129 -2.44 -30.12 0.90
CA ASN A 129 -1.64 -30.68 -0.18
C ASN A 129 -0.93 -31.99 0.23
N ARG A 130 -0.42 -32.12 1.46
CA ARG A 130 0.16 -33.39 1.93
C ARG A 130 -0.88 -34.49 1.93
N SER A 131 -2.05 -34.23 2.52
CA SER A 131 -3.16 -35.17 2.58
C SER A 131 -3.58 -35.67 1.20
N ARG A 132 -3.68 -34.77 0.22
CA ARG A 132 -4.02 -35.12 -1.17
C ARG A 132 -2.85 -35.81 -1.89
N ARG A 133 -1.62 -35.32 -1.71
CA ARG A 133 -0.47 -35.76 -2.49
C ARG A 133 -0.05 -37.18 -2.19
N ASP A 134 -0.06 -37.53 -0.90
CA ASP A 134 0.56 -38.75 -0.42
C ASP A 134 -0.13 -39.99 -1.01
N TYR A 135 -1.46 -40.04 -1.00
CA TYR A 135 -2.16 -41.26 -1.42
C TYR A 135 -3.20 -41.08 -2.53
N ASN A 136 -3.56 -39.85 -2.92
CA ASN A 136 -4.62 -39.64 -3.91
C ASN A 136 -4.07 -39.47 -5.34
N LEU A 137 -4.74 -40.12 -6.29
CA LEU A 137 -4.66 -39.81 -7.72
C LEU A 137 -6.00 -39.31 -8.23
N ARG A 138 -5.92 -38.41 -9.21
CA ARG A 138 -7.07 -37.91 -9.94
C ARG A 138 -7.07 -38.49 -11.35
N ILE A 139 -8.17 -39.10 -11.73
CA ILE A 139 -8.41 -39.70 -13.04
C ILE A 139 -9.43 -38.83 -13.77
N ILE A 140 -9.09 -38.41 -14.99
CA ILE A 140 -9.84 -37.45 -15.80
C ILE A 140 -10.19 -38.11 -17.14
N GLY A 141 -11.41 -37.88 -17.62
CA GLY A 141 -11.88 -38.39 -18.92
C GLY A 141 -12.39 -39.83 -18.89
N LEU A 142 -12.57 -40.42 -17.70
CA LEU A 142 -13.20 -41.72 -17.56
C LEU A 142 -14.72 -41.59 -17.83
N PRO A 143 -15.30 -42.27 -18.82
CA PRO A 143 -16.73 -42.18 -19.14
C PRO A 143 -17.63 -42.41 -17.91
N GLU A 144 -18.76 -41.72 -17.85
CA GLU A 144 -19.82 -42.01 -16.88
C GLU A 144 -20.61 -43.20 -17.41
N ASP A 145 -20.21 -44.42 -17.02
CA ASP A 145 -20.91 -45.62 -17.46
C ASP A 145 -22.25 -45.74 -16.70
N HIS A 146 -23.34 -46.05 -17.41
CA HIS A 146 -24.67 -46.26 -16.81
C HIS A 146 -24.78 -47.64 -16.14
N ASP A 147 -23.85 -48.54 -16.44
CA ASP A 147 -23.82 -49.88 -15.88
C ASP A 147 -23.26 -49.85 -14.45
N LYS A 148 -24.16 -49.59 -13.49
CA LYS A 148 -23.90 -49.52 -12.03
C LYS A 148 -23.19 -50.75 -11.44
N ARG A 149 -22.92 -51.79 -12.24
CA ARG A 149 -22.36 -53.08 -11.84
C ARG A 149 -20.83 -53.11 -11.79
N LYS A 150 -20.13 -52.27 -12.57
CA LYS A 150 -18.66 -52.18 -12.49
C LYS A 150 -18.25 -51.20 -11.40
N ILE A 151 -17.91 -51.74 -10.24
CA ILE A 151 -17.31 -51.00 -9.13
C ILE A 151 -16.05 -50.30 -9.65
N LEU A 152 -15.88 -49.00 -9.37
CA LEU A 152 -14.76 -48.17 -9.86
C LEU A 152 -13.38 -48.81 -9.60
N ASP A 153 -13.26 -49.59 -8.53
CA ASP A 153 -12.06 -50.38 -8.22
C ASP A 153 -11.67 -51.32 -9.37
N ILE A 154 -12.63 -52.05 -9.94
CA ILE A 154 -12.40 -52.98 -11.06
C ILE A 154 -11.92 -52.21 -12.28
N ILE A 155 -12.58 -51.08 -12.59
CA ILE A 155 -12.22 -50.21 -13.70
C ILE A 155 -10.78 -49.71 -13.54
N LEU A 156 -10.38 -49.29 -12.34
CA LEU A 156 -9.02 -48.85 -12.09
C LEU A 156 -8.00 -50.00 -12.26
N GLN A 157 -8.32 -51.22 -11.84
CA GLN A 157 -7.45 -52.38 -12.09
C GLN A 157 -7.32 -52.67 -13.59
N GLU A 158 -8.40 -52.60 -14.36
CA GLU A 158 -8.39 -52.76 -15.83
C GLU A 158 -7.49 -51.70 -16.49
N ILE A 159 -7.61 -50.43 -16.08
CA ILE A 159 -6.77 -49.34 -16.57
C ILE A 159 -5.28 -49.62 -16.28
N ILE A 160 -4.96 -50.05 -15.06
CA ILE A 160 -3.57 -50.33 -14.69
C ILE A 160 -3.05 -51.54 -15.48
N LYS A 161 -3.87 -52.58 -15.68
CA LYS A 161 -3.51 -53.76 -16.47
C LYS A 161 -3.24 -53.44 -17.93
N GLU A 162 -4.10 -52.63 -18.56
CA GLU A 162 -3.96 -52.22 -19.96
C GLU A 162 -2.71 -51.35 -20.18
N ASN A 163 -2.40 -50.46 -19.23
CA ASN A 163 -1.37 -49.45 -19.45
C ASN A 163 -0.01 -49.79 -18.81
N CYS A 164 0.01 -50.45 -17.65
CA CYS A 164 1.20 -50.67 -16.84
C CYS A 164 1.24 -52.08 -16.19
N PRO A 165 1.19 -53.17 -16.99
CA PRO A 165 1.07 -54.54 -16.47
C PRO A 165 2.23 -54.92 -15.53
N LYS A 166 3.44 -54.40 -15.80
CA LYS A 166 4.64 -54.61 -14.95
C LYS A 166 4.45 -54.24 -13.48
N ILE A 167 3.59 -53.26 -13.18
CA ILE A 167 3.32 -52.87 -11.78
C ILE A 167 2.52 -53.97 -11.08
N LEU A 168 1.54 -54.56 -11.78
CA LEU A 168 0.74 -55.67 -11.27
C LEU A 168 1.55 -56.95 -11.13
N GLU A 169 2.47 -57.21 -12.06
CA GLU A 169 3.38 -58.37 -11.97
C GLU A 169 4.29 -58.31 -10.75
N GLN A 170 4.75 -57.10 -10.36
CA GLN A 170 5.65 -56.91 -9.22
C GLN A 170 4.94 -56.86 -7.87
N GLU A 171 3.78 -56.19 -7.81
CA GLU A 171 3.11 -55.86 -6.55
C GLU A 171 1.80 -56.64 -6.34
N GLY A 172 1.39 -57.44 -7.33
CA GLY A 172 0.12 -58.14 -7.31
C GLY A 172 -1.06 -57.20 -7.55
N LYS A 173 -2.13 -57.37 -6.76
CA LYS A 173 -3.34 -56.55 -6.85
C LYS A 173 -3.08 -55.17 -6.22
N VAL A 174 -3.42 -54.10 -6.92
CA VAL A 174 -3.27 -52.76 -6.35
C VAL A 174 -4.34 -52.51 -5.30
N GLU A 175 -3.92 -52.28 -4.06
CA GLU A 175 -4.83 -51.97 -2.96
C GLU A 175 -5.28 -50.51 -2.97
N ILE A 176 -6.59 -50.33 -2.97
CA ILE A 176 -7.27 -49.03 -3.00
C ILE A 176 -8.09 -48.92 -1.71
N ASP A 177 -7.85 -47.86 -0.94
CA ASP A 177 -8.60 -47.54 0.28
C ASP A 177 -10.00 -47.03 -0.08
N ARG A 178 -10.05 -46.08 -1.02
CA ARG A 178 -11.30 -45.42 -1.41
C ARG A 178 -11.21 -44.91 -2.84
N ILE A 179 -12.25 -45.15 -3.63
CA ILE A 179 -12.40 -44.59 -4.97
C ILE A 179 -13.81 -44.04 -5.17
N HIS A 180 -13.92 -42.83 -5.71
CA HIS A 180 -15.21 -42.17 -5.91
C HIS A 180 -15.14 -41.07 -6.97
N ARG A 181 -16.30 -40.68 -7.52
CA ARG A 181 -16.44 -39.53 -8.43
C ARG A 181 -16.46 -38.23 -7.63
N SER A 182 -15.87 -37.17 -8.19
CA SER A 182 -15.83 -35.83 -7.63
C SER A 182 -16.14 -34.78 -8.71
N PRO A 183 -17.18 -33.94 -8.55
CA PRO A 183 -18.10 -33.87 -7.40
C PRO A 183 -19.02 -35.11 -7.26
N PRO A 184 -19.58 -35.37 -6.07
CA PRO A 184 -20.40 -36.56 -5.82
C PRO A 184 -21.70 -36.56 -6.63
N VAL A 185 -22.25 -35.38 -6.92
CA VAL A 185 -23.46 -35.20 -7.72
C VAL A 185 -23.09 -34.93 -9.17
N LEU A 186 -23.75 -35.61 -10.11
CA LEU A 186 -23.62 -35.36 -11.53
C LEU A 186 -24.36 -34.06 -11.90
N ASN A 187 -23.67 -33.16 -12.59
CA ASN A 187 -24.32 -31.97 -13.18
C ASN A 187 -24.68 -32.28 -14.64
N PRO A 188 -25.98 -32.39 -15.00
CA PRO A 188 -26.40 -32.70 -16.36
C PRO A 188 -26.01 -31.66 -17.41
N GLN A 189 -25.67 -30.42 -17.00
CA GLN A 189 -25.25 -29.35 -17.90
C GLN A 189 -23.79 -29.50 -18.36
N LEU A 190 -22.99 -30.32 -17.68
CA LEU A 190 -21.59 -30.53 -18.03
C LEU A 190 -21.46 -31.69 -19.02
N THR A 191 -20.85 -31.42 -20.17
CA THR A 191 -20.56 -32.43 -21.20
C THR A 191 -19.34 -33.30 -20.85
N THR A 192 -18.52 -32.87 -19.90
CA THR A 192 -17.32 -33.59 -19.47
C THR A 192 -17.63 -34.59 -18.36
N PRO A 193 -17.15 -35.84 -18.42
CA PRO A 193 -17.27 -36.80 -17.33
C PRO A 193 -16.64 -36.28 -16.03
N ARG A 194 -17.20 -36.64 -14.87
CA ARG A 194 -16.63 -36.22 -13.58
C ARG A 194 -15.31 -36.92 -13.33
N ASN A 195 -14.42 -36.21 -12.64
CA ASN A 195 -13.14 -36.78 -12.22
C ASN A 195 -13.38 -37.90 -11.20
N VAL A 196 -12.48 -38.88 -11.18
CA VAL A 196 -12.44 -39.89 -10.13
C VAL A 196 -11.23 -39.61 -9.23
N ILE A 197 -11.42 -39.69 -7.92
CA ILE A 197 -10.36 -39.62 -6.93
C ILE A 197 -10.19 -41.02 -6.34
N ALA A 198 -8.99 -41.57 -6.49
CA ALA A 198 -8.60 -42.86 -5.94
C ALA A 198 -7.51 -42.68 -4.88
N LYS A 199 -7.76 -43.15 -3.66
CA LYS A 199 -6.80 -43.16 -2.56
C LYS A 199 -6.20 -44.56 -2.45
N PHE A 200 -4.88 -44.65 -2.58
CA PHE A 200 -4.12 -45.90 -2.53
C PHE A 200 -3.64 -46.19 -1.11
N ASN A 201 -3.46 -47.47 -0.76
CA ASN A 201 -2.83 -47.84 0.52
C ASN A 201 -1.31 -47.61 0.48
N ASN A 202 -0.71 -47.80 -0.69
CA ASN A 202 0.74 -47.73 -0.87
C ASN A 202 1.17 -46.53 -1.73
N TYR A 203 1.93 -45.61 -1.12
CA TYR A 203 2.51 -44.44 -1.78
C TYR A 203 3.38 -44.84 -2.98
N LYS A 204 4.19 -45.91 -2.85
CA LYS A 204 5.15 -46.32 -3.89
C LYS A 204 4.44 -46.78 -5.16
N THR A 205 3.37 -47.58 -5.01
CA THR A 205 2.52 -48.03 -6.11
C THR A 205 1.90 -46.85 -6.84
N LYS A 206 1.31 -45.92 -6.06
CA LYS A 206 0.71 -44.69 -6.58
C LYS A 206 1.72 -43.84 -7.37
N GLU A 207 2.95 -43.68 -6.87
CA GLU A 207 4.01 -42.96 -7.58
C GLU A 207 4.43 -43.66 -8.87
N LYS A 208 4.61 -44.99 -8.87
CA LYS A 208 4.94 -45.75 -10.09
C LYS A 208 3.88 -45.56 -11.18
N ILE A 209 2.60 -45.64 -10.82
CA ILE A 209 1.48 -45.40 -11.74
C ILE A 209 1.52 -43.96 -12.27
N LEU A 210 1.72 -42.97 -11.40
CA LEU A 210 1.82 -41.56 -11.80
C LEU A 210 3.01 -41.30 -12.75
N GLN A 211 4.16 -41.91 -12.51
CA GLN A 211 5.33 -41.76 -13.37
C GLN A 211 5.10 -42.41 -14.74
N ALA A 212 4.41 -43.54 -14.79
CA ALA A 212 4.04 -44.16 -16.06
C ALA A 212 3.03 -43.29 -16.84
N ALA A 213 2.05 -42.70 -16.16
CA ALA A 213 1.07 -41.78 -16.75
C ALA A 213 1.69 -40.47 -17.27
N LYS A 214 2.83 -40.03 -16.71
CA LYS A 214 3.58 -38.88 -17.25
C LYS A 214 4.31 -39.20 -18.55
N LYS A 215 4.64 -40.46 -18.80
CA LYS A 215 5.39 -40.90 -20.00
C LYS A 215 4.46 -41.17 -21.18
N LYS A 216 3.26 -41.70 -20.92
CA LYS A 216 2.26 -41.99 -21.94
C LYS A 216 0.86 -41.77 -21.41
N SER A 217 -0.04 -41.35 -22.30
CA SER A 217 -1.48 -41.28 -22.01
C SER A 217 -2.04 -42.67 -21.76
N PHE A 218 -2.92 -42.79 -20.77
CA PHE A 218 -3.55 -44.06 -20.46
C PHE A 218 -4.79 -44.28 -21.33
N ARG A 219 -5.16 -45.53 -21.55
CA ARG A 219 -6.37 -45.93 -22.26
C ARG A 219 -7.27 -46.82 -21.40
N TYR A 220 -8.56 -46.74 -21.64
CA TYR A 220 -9.58 -47.61 -21.08
C TYR A 220 -10.61 -47.90 -22.15
N GLN A 221 -10.74 -49.16 -22.58
CA GLN A 221 -11.72 -49.56 -23.60
C GLN A 221 -11.68 -48.65 -24.85
N GLY A 222 -10.47 -48.30 -25.32
CA GLY A 222 -10.28 -47.41 -26.46
C GLY A 222 -10.40 -45.90 -26.16
N THR A 223 -10.91 -45.50 -24.99
CA THR A 223 -10.99 -44.09 -24.57
C THR A 223 -9.71 -43.65 -23.88
N THR A 224 -9.23 -42.43 -24.18
CA THR A 224 -8.05 -41.87 -23.51
C THR A 224 -8.40 -41.36 -22.12
N VAL A 225 -7.66 -41.81 -21.11
CA VAL A 225 -7.83 -41.42 -19.71
C VAL A 225 -6.55 -40.76 -19.22
N ARG A 226 -6.67 -39.65 -18.50
CA ARG A 226 -5.52 -38.92 -17.95
C ARG A 226 -5.44 -39.12 -16.44
N ILE A 227 -4.30 -39.60 -15.96
CA ILE A 227 -4.00 -39.72 -14.53
C ILE A 227 -3.07 -38.59 -14.11
N THR A 228 -3.49 -37.84 -13.09
CA THR A 228 -2.73 -36.71 -12.53
C THR A 228 -2.66 -36.80 -11.01
N GLN A 229 -1.69 -36.08 -10.44
CA GLN A 229 -1.63 -35.86 -9.00
C GLN A 229 -2.87 -35.09 -8.53
N ASP A 230 -3.53 -35.54 -7.45
CA ASP A 230 -4.53 -34.70 -6.78
C ASP A 230 -3.81 -33.61 -5.96
N LEU A 231 -4.14 -32.34 -6.24
CA LEU A 231 -3.55 -31.17 -5.62
C LEU A 231 -4.67 -30.24 -5.15
N ALA A 232 -4.39 -29.42 -4.13
CA ALA A 232 -5.32 -28.39 -3.69
C ALA A 232 -5.56 -27.35 -4.79
N GLU A 233 -6.75 -26.76 -4.78
CA GLU A 233 -7.16 -25.75 -5.77
C GLU A 233 -6.21 -24.53 -5.77
N SER A 234 -5.77 -24.09 -4.58
CA SER A 234 -4.80 -23.00 -4.43
C SER A 234 -3.48 -23.31 -5.16
N THR A 235 -2.99 -24.55 -5.06
CA THR A 235 -1.79 -25.01 -5.75
C THR A 235 -2.00 -25.10 -7.26
N LEU A 236 -3.17 -25.58 -7.71
CA LEU A 236 -3.51 -25.64 -9.13
C LEU A 236 -3.55 -24.25 -9.76
N LYS A 237 -4.12 -23.26 -9.06
CA LYS A 237 -4.10 -21.84 -9.48
C LYS A 237 -2.68 -21.31 -9.62
N LYS A 238 -1.81 -21.55 -8.62
CA LYS A 238 -0.38 -21.17 -8.66
C LYS A 238 0.34 -21.83 -9.85
N ARG A 239 0.10 -23.13 -10.11
CA ARG A 239 0.67 -23.83 -11.27
C ARG A 239 0.16 -23.29 -12.60
N LYS A 240 -1.13 -22.95 -12.69
CA LYS A 240 -1.71 -22.33 -13.89
C LYS A 240 -1.03 -20.99 -14.19
N ALA A 241 -0.73 -20.18 -13.17
CA ALA A 241 0.04 -18.95 -13.34
C ALA A 241 1.48 -19.23 -13.83
N CYS A 242 2.14 -20.27 -13.31
CA CYS A 242 3.46 -20.70 -13.78
C CYS A 242 3.44 -21.24 -15.22
N ASN A 243 2.32 -21.76 -15.71
CA ASN A 243 2.24 -22.36 -17.06
C ASN A 243 2.56 -21.34 -18.16
N THR A 244 2.17 -20.07 -18.01
CA THR A 244 2.52 -19.01 -18.96
C THR A 244 4.04 -18.84 -19.08
N ILE A 245 4.74 -18.87 -17.94
CA ILE A 245 6.20 -18.78 -17.90
C ILE A 245 6.82 -20.06 -18.48
N PHE A 246 6.26 -21.22 -18.13
CA PHE A 246 6.70 -22.52 -18.61
C PHE A 246 6.66 -22.63 -20.15
N GLN A 247 5.57 -22.17 -20.77
CA GLN A 247 5.42 -22.16 -22.23
C GLN A 247 6.46 -21.27 -22.89
N LYS A 248 6.60 -20.01 -22.43
CA LYS A 248 7.62 -19.08 -22.94
C LYS A 248 9.03 -19.63 -22.79
N ALA A 249 9.35 -20.24 -21.65
CA ALA A 249 10.67 -20.85 -21.44
C ALA A 249 10.92 -22.03 -22.41
N ARG A 250 9.90 -22.85 -22.71
CA ARG A 250 10.02 -23.90 -23.73
C ARG A 250 10.17 -23.35 -25.14
N GLU A 251 9.46 -22.28 -25.49
CA GLU A 251 9.62 -21.57 -26.78
C GLU A 251 11.07 -21.10 -26.96
N LEU A 252 11.70 -20.62 -25.90
CA LEU A 252 13.13 -20.28 -25.85
C LEU A 252 14.08 -21.49 -25.79
N GLY A 253 13.55 -22.72 -25.79
CA GLY A 253 14.35 -23.96 -25.83
C GLY A 253 14.98 -24.34 -24.50
N LEU A 254 14.57 -23.68 -23.43
CA LEU A 254 14.94 -24.07 -22.08
C LEU A 254 14.17 -25.32 -21.67
N GLN A 255 14.68 -26.03 -20.67
CA GLN A 255 14.02 -27.20 -20.08
C GLN A 255 13.41 -26.83 -18.71
N PRO A 256 12.25 -26.14 -18.67
CA PRO A 256 11.57 -25.84 -17.42
C PRO A 256 11.06 -27.11 -16.73
N ARG A 257 11.12 -27.08 -15.41
CA ARG A 257 10.44 -28.03 -14.53
C ARG A 257 9.59 -27.28 -13.53
N ILE A 258 8.34 -27.71 -13.34
CA ILE A 258 7.47 -27.23 -12.27
C ILE A 258 7.58 -28.22 -11.12
N ASN A 259 8.25 -27.82 -10.06
CA ASN A 259 8.39 -28.60 -8.84
C ASN A 259 7.24 -28.31 -7.88
N TYR A 260 6.98 -29.26 -6.98
CA TYR A 260 6.00 -29.09 -5.92
C TYR A 260 6.43 -27.97 -4.95
N PRO A 261 5.48 -27.17 -4.41
CA PRO A 261 4.05 -27.13 -4.77
C PRO A 261 3.78 -26.46 -6.12
N ALA A 262 4.43 -25.33 -6.39
CA ALA A 262 4.33 -24.59 -7.64
C ALA A 262 5.58 -23.72 -7.86
N LYS A 263 6.76 -24.35 -7.88
CA LYS A 263 8.05 -23.65 -8.11
C LYS A 263 8.56 -23.97 -9.51
N LEU A 264 8.62 -22.97 -10.39
CA LEU A 264 9.21 -23.13 -11.70
C LEU A 264 10.73 -23.01 -11.60
N THR A 265 11.44 -24.06 -12.01
CA THR A 265 12.90 -24.10 -12.06
C THR A 265 13.40 -24.28 -13.49
N LEU A 266 14.46 -23.57 -13.85
CA LEU A 266 15.17 -23.67 -15.11
C LEU A 266 16.63 -24.02 -14.83
N PHE A 267 17.19 -24.98 -15.56
CA PHE A 267 18.61 -25.22 -15.55
C PHE A 267 19.25 -24.50 -16.75
N LEU A 268 20.18 -23.58 -16.47
CA LEU A 268 20.88 -22.82 -17.49
C LEU A 268 22.33 -22.54 -17.04
N GLN A 269 23.30 -22.84 -17.93
CA GLN A 269 24.73 -22.57 -17.70
C GLN A 269 25.24 -23.11 -16.34
N GLY A 270 24.86 -24.34 -15.98
CA GLY A 270 25.29 -24.96 -14.73
C GLY A 270 24.59 -24.45 -13.46
N LYS A 271 23.61 -23.53 -13.57
CA LYS A 271 22.86 -22.99 -12.42
C LYS A 271 21.36 -23.27 -12.54
N VAL A 272 20.73 -23.50 -11.39
CA VAL A 272 19.27 -23.62 -11.28
C VAL A 272 18.69 -22.26 -10.91
N TRP A 273 17.81 -21.74 -11.77
CA TRP A 273 17.08 -20.51 -11.57
C TRP A 273 15.64 -20.83 -11.18
N SER A 274 15.10 -20.18 -10.15
CA SER A 274 13.70 -20.33 -9.75
C SER A 274 12.92 -19.03 -9.91
N PHE A 275 11.70 -19.12 -10.42
CA PHE A 275 10.83 -17.97 -10.66
C PHE A 275 9.50 -18.18 -9.96
N ASN A 276 9.05 -17.17 -9.22
CA ASN A 276 7.73 -17.16 -8.60
C ASN A 276 6.74 -16.32 -9.40
N LYS A 277 7.25 -15.29 -10.07
CA LYS A 277 6.47 -14.28 -10.80
C LYS A 277 6.89 -14.20 -12.27
N ILE A 278 5.96 -13.77 -13.13
CA ILE A 278 6.25 -13.64 -14.57
C ILE A 278 7.18 -12.46 -14.85
N GLU A 279 7.11 -11.40 -14.04
CA GLU A 279 7.94 -10.21 -14.15
C GLU A 279 9.42 -10.56 -13.91
N GLU A 280 9.71 -11.39 -12.89
CA GLU A 280 11.07 -11.89 -12.60
C GLU A 280 11.65 -12.65 -13.79
N PHE A 281 10.84 -13.47 -14.47
CA PHE A 281 11.27 -14.20 -15.66
C PHE A 281 11.48 -13.27 -16.86
N GLN A 282 10.63 -12.27 -17.05
CA GLN A 282 10.78 -11.29 -18.13
C GLN A 282 12.06 -10.46 -17.96
N GLU A 283 12.36 -10.01 -16.75
CA GLU A 283 13.62 -9.32 -16.46
C GLU A 283 14.83 -10.23 -16.70
N PHE A 284 14.74 -11.50 -16.33
CA PHE A 284 15.79 -12.49 -16.58
C PHE A 284 16.06 -12.68 -18.08
N VAL A 285 15.01 -12.78 -18.90
CA VAL A 285 15.14 -12.88 -20.36
C VAL A 285 15.70 -11.59 -20.95
N LYS A 286 15.27 -10.40 -20.48
CA LYS A 286 15.79 -9.10 -20.94
C LYS A 286 17.30 -8.95 -20.69
N LYS A 287 17.78 -9.41 -19.54
CA LYS A 287 19.21 -9.37 -19.18
C LYS A 287 20.07 -10.33 -20.00
N ARG A 288 19.46 -11.22 -20.76
CA ARG A 288 20.12 -12.31 -21.51
C ARG A 288 19.57 -12.41 -22.93
N PRO A 289 19.89 -11.42 -23.80
CA PRO A 289 19.44 -11.42 -25.18
C PRO A 289 19.96 -12.61 -25.99
N ASP A 290 21.02 -13.28 -25.52
CA ASP A 290 21.53 -14.54 -26.03
C ASP A 290 20.50 -15.67 -25.98
N LEU A 291 19.57 -15.65 -25.01
CA LEU A 291 18.49 -16.65 -24.91
C LEU A 291 17.38 -16.44 -25.95
N ASN A 292 17.22 -15.22 -26.49
CA ASN A 292 16.29 -14.93 -27.58
C ASN A 292 16.83 -15.36 -28.95
N ARG A 293 18.10 -15.74 -29.04
CA ARG A 293 18.77 -16.09 -30.28
C ARG A 293 18.67 -17.60 -30.52
N LYS A 294 17.53 -18.05 -31.02
CA LYS A 294 17.39 -19.43 -31.49
C LYS A 294 17.86 -19.57 -32.94
N PHE A 295 18.97 -20.29 -33.10
CA PHE A 295 19.39 -21.17 -34.20
C PHE A 295 19.86 -20.61 -35.54
N ASP A 296 21.20 -20.57 -35.72
CA ASP A 296 21.87 -20.75 -37.02
C ASP A 296 23.03 -21.76 -37.01
N VAL A 297 23.41 -22.37 -35.87
CA VAL A 297 24.67 -23.15 -35.77
C VAL A 297 24.46 -24.61 -35.38
N GLN A 298 23.46 -25.27 -35.97
CA GLN A 298 23.37 -26.73 -35.90
C GLN A 298 23.11 -27.38 -37.26
N ALA A 299 23.72 -26.83 -38.32
CA ALA A 299 23.72 -27.41 -39.66
C ALA A 299 25.12 -27.67 -40.27
N GLN A 300 26.23 -27.34 -39.58
CA GLN A 300 27.58 -27.48 -40.19
C GLN A 300 28.56 -28.44 -39.51
N ASN A 301 28.31 -28.93 -38.28
CA ASN A 301 29.27 -29.81 -37.61
C ASN A 301 29.02 -31.32 -37.85
N SER A 302 28.18 -31.69 -38.82
CA SER A 302 27.94 -33.10 -39.22
C SER A 302 28.43 -33.43 -40.63
N ARG A 303 29.16 -32.53 -41.32
CA ARG A 303 29.64 -32.77 -42.71
C ARG A 303 31.15 -32.97 -42.89
N GLU A 304 31.96 -33.00 -41.84
CA GLU A 304 33.42 -33.15 -42.00
C GLU A 304 34.08 -34.36 -41.33
N SER A 305 33.37 -35.25 -40.63
CA SER A 305 33.99 -36.45 -40.02
C SER A 305 33.62 -37.79 -40.68
N SER A 306 33.34 -37.81 -41.98
CA SER A 306 33.02 -39.05 -42.69
C SER A 306 33.57 -39.07 -44.11
N LYS A 307 34.90 -38.94 -44.24
CA LYS A 307 35.64 -39.44 -45.40
C LYS A 307 36.61 -40.51 -44.90
N GLY A 308 36.29 -41.77 -45.17
CA GLY A 308 37.19 -42.90 -44.89
C GLY A 308 36.47 -44.20 -44.51
N ASN A 309 35.80 -44.83 -45.46
CA ASN A 309 36.08 -46.22 -45.89
C ASN A 309 34.93 -46.81 -46.71
N VAL A 310 35.33 -47.40 -47.83
CA VAL A 310 34.52 -48.02 -48.88
C VAL A 310 34.50 -49.53 -48.62
N MET A 311 33.32 -50.18 -48.63
CA MET A 311 32.97 -51.32 -49.51
C MET A 311 31.78 -52.16 -49.02
N ASN A 312 30.70 -52.10 -49.81
CA ASN A 312 29.76 -53.13 -50.29
C ASN A 312 29.24 -54.28 -49.40
N SER A 313 27.91 -54.38 -49.29
CA SER A 313 27.11 -55.33 -50.11
C SER A 313 25.56 -55.19 -49.91
N TYR A 314 24.86 -55.00 -51.04
CA TYR A 314 23.50 -55.42 -51.49
C TYR A 314 22.30 -55.51 -50.49
N GLU A 315 21.28 -54.63 -50.60
CA GLU A 315 19.97 -54.77 -51.34
C GLU A 315 18.91 -55.63 -50.60
N SER A 316 17.88 -55.05 -49.97
CA SER A 316 16.46 -54.87 -50.45
C SER A 316 15.54 -55.33 -49.30
N ALA A 317 14.34 -54.82 -48.96
CA ALA A 317 13.29 -54.11 -49.69
C ALA A 317 12.39 -53.28 -48.74
N GLN A 318 11.80 -52.20 -49.28
CA GLN A 318 10.64 -51.48 -48.72
C GLN A 318 9.34 -52.03 -49.31
N LEU A 319 8.24 -51.97 -48.56
CA LEU A 319 6.88 -52.11 -49.07
C LEU A 319 6.02 -50.93 -48.58
N LEU A 320 5.53 -50.13 -49.53
CA LEU A 320 4.55 -49.07 -49.40
C LEU A 320 3.30 -49.46 -50.20
N VAL A 321 2.09 -49.27 -49.66
CA VAL A 321 0.80 -49.47 -50.37
C VAL A 321 0.12 -48.11 -50.55
N PRO A 322 -0.33 -47.72 -51.76
CA PRO A 322 -0.87 -46.38 -52.07
C PRO A 322 -2.39 -46.29 -51.91
N ASP A 323 -2.88 -45.06 -51.66
CA ASP A 323 -4.28 -44.65 -51.86
C ASP A 323 -4.35 -43.38 -52.74
N VAL A 324 -5.49 -43.19 -53.39
CA VAL A 324 -5.83 -42.57 -54.69
C VAL A 324 -5.53 -41.06 -54.82
N ALA A 325 -4.77 -40.46 -53.91
CA ALA A 325 -4.31 -39.07 -54.03
C ALA A 325 -2.78 -38.88 -53.89
N GLY A 326 -2.00 -39.96 -53.90
CA GLY A 326 -0.57 -39.88 -54.24
C GLY A 326 0.33 -39.07 -53.30
N ARG A 327 0.07 -39.03 -51.98
CA ARG A 327 1.04 -38.50 -51.01
C ARG A 327 1.25 -39.44 -49.82
N TYR A 328 2.46 -40.00 -49.75
CA TYR A 328 3.03 -40.56 -48.54
C TYR A 328 3.71 -39.44 -47.74
N HIS A 329 3.44 -39.31 -46.44
CA HIS A 329 4.48 -39.23 -45.37
C HIS A 329 3.90 -38.90 -43.99
N HIS A 330 4.69 -39.35 -43.01
CA HIS A 330 4.50 -39.42 -41.56
C HIS A 330 4.13 -38.11 -40.85
N ILE A 331 3.24 -38.19 -39.85
CA ILE A 331 2.98 -37.11 -38.90
C ILE A 331 3.03 -37.67 -37.46
N PHE A 332 4.04 -37.28 -36.70
CA PHE A 332 4.07 -37.37 -35.24
C PHE A 332 3.83 -35.95 -34.68
N LEU A 333 2.69 -35.73 -34.03
CA LEU A 333 2.41 -34.56 -33.17
C LEU A 333 2.14 -35.05 -31.75
N TRP A 334 2.78 -34.45 -30.74
CA TRP A 334 2.45 -34.62 -29.32
C TRP A 334 2.32 -33.23 -28.68
N LEU A 335 1.18 -32.99 -28.02
CA LEU A 335 0.88 -31.84 -27.15
C LEU A 335 1.11 -32.21 -25.68
#